data_AF-A0A816KIM3-F1
#
_entry.id   AF-A0A816KIM3-F1
#
_cell.length_a   1.000
_cell.length_b   1.000
_cell.length_c   1.000
_cell.angle_alpha   90.00
_cell.angle_beta   90.00
_cell.angle_gamma   90.00
#
_symmetry.space_group_name_H-M   'P 1'
#
loop_
_entity.id
_entity.type
_entity.pdbx_description
1 polymer ?
#
loop_
_entity_poly.entity_id
_entity_poly.type
_entity_poly.pdbx_seq_one_letter_code
_entity_poly.pdbx_strand_id
1 'polypeptide(L)' 'MVTKAAIGRIMKAIKTSKHALLIQEVIEQLTPRFKPKISLIKKCIDVLIEGEYLKRKPNEKDMLLYVSATN' A
#
# COMPACT_ATOMS: atom_id res chain seq x y z
N MET A 1 -4.03 -7.72 9.84
CA MET A 1 -3.92 -8.63 8.67
C MET A 1 -2.54 -8.41 8.03
N VAL A 2 -1.80 -9.48 7.73
CA VAL A 2 -0.38 -9.43 7.31
C VAL A 2 -0.13 -8.52 6.10
N THR A 3 -1.05 -8.51 5.13
CA THR A 3 -0.95 -7.69 3.90
C THR A 3 -0.99 -6.19 4.19
N LYS A 4 -1.91 -5.72 5.05
CA LYS A 4 -1.97 -4.29 5.44
C LYS A 4 -0.68 -3.83 6.12
N ALA A 5 -0.14 -4.68 7.01
CA ALA A 5 1.12 -4.39 7.68
C ALA A 5 2.31 -4.32 6.72
N ALA A 6 2.35 -5.18 5.70
CA ALA A 6 3.37 -5.13 4.65
C ALA A 6 3.27 -3.84 3.82
N ILE A 7 2.07 -3.47 3.37
CA ILE A 7 1.83 -2.20 2.65
C ILE A 7 2.28 -1.01 3.50
N GLY A 8 1.90 -0.97 4.78
CA GLY A 8 2.30 0.10 5.69
C GLY A 8 3.81 0.22 5.88
N ARG A 9 4.54 -0.90 5.99
CA ARG A 9 6.01 -0.89 6.08
C ARG A 9 6.67 -0.35 4.81
N ILE A 10 6.24 -0.83 3.64
CA ILE A 10 6.76 -0.38 2.33
C ILE A 10 6.52 1.12 2.19
N MET A 11 5.27 1.57 2.33
CA MET A 11 4.89 2.97 2.18
C MET A 11 5.52 3.89 3.23
N LYS A 12 5.71 3.43 4.47
CA LYS A 12 6.43 4.20 5.49
C LYS A 12 7.89 4.44 5.11
N ALA A 13 8.53 3.53 4.39
CA ALA A 13 9.91 3.66 3.92
C ALA A 13 10.01 4.55 2.67
N ILE A 14 9.23 4.27 1.62
CA ILE A 14 9.34 4.96 0.33
C ILE A 14 8.55 6.26 0.24
N LYS A 15 7.62 6.50 1.19
CA LYS A 15 6.72 7.66 1.33
C LYS A 15 5.72 7.89 0.19
N THR A 16 6.04 7.46 -1.02
CA THR A 16 5.27 7.67 -2.24
C THR A 16 5.50 6.49 -3.18
N SER A 17 4.46 6.01 -3.84
CA SER A 17 4.58 4.97 -4.87
C SER A 17 3.43 5.01 -5.87
N LYS A 18 3.68 4.53 -7.09
CA LYS A 18 2.59 4.22 -8.03
C LYS A 18 1.85 2.99 -7.53
N HIS A 19 0.53 2.99 -7.68
CA HIS A 19 -0.35 1.90 -7.23
C HIS A 19 0.09 0.53 -7.79
N ALA A 20 0.47 0.47 -9.07
CA ALA A 20 0.95 -0.77 -9.69
C ALA A 20 2.29 -1.26 -9.09
N LEU A 21 3.23 -0.35 -8.85
CA LEU A 21 4.53 -0.68 -8.26
C LEU A 21 4.38 -1.16 -6.81
N LEU A 22 3.52 -0.49 -6.03
CA LEU A 22 3.20 -0.93 -4.67
C LEU A 22 2.62 -2.34 -4.65
N ILE A 23 1.73 -2.69 -5.58
CA ILE A 23 1.18 -4.05 -5.68
C ILE A 23 2.30 -5.06 -5.95
N GLN A 24 3.17 -4.77 -6.92
CA GLN A 24 4.27 -5.66 -7.27
C GLN A 24 5.20 -5.90 -6.07
N GLU A 25 5.59 -4.84 -5.37
CA GLU A 25 6.51 -4.94 -4.24
C GLU A 25 5.88 -5.67 -3.03
N VAL A 26 4.57 -5.51 -2.82
CA VAL A 26 3.83 -6.30 -1.82
C VAL A 26 3.79 -7.77 -2.19
N ILE A 27 3.62 -8.12 -3.47
CA ILE A 27 3.68 -9.52 -3.93
C ILE A 27 5.06 -10.09 -3.67
N GLU A 28 6.12 -9.38 -4.07
CA GLU A 28 7.51 -9.82 -3.90
C GLU A 28 7.86 -10.05 -2.43
N GLN A 29 7.50 -9.13 -1.52
CA GLN A 29 7.75 -9.31 -0.08
C GLN A 29 6.97 -10.46 0.55
N LEU A 30 5.75 -10.75 0.09
CA LEU A 30 4.88 -11.74 0.71
C LEU A 30 5.04 -13.14 0.11
N THR A 31 5.48 -13.26 -1.14
CA THR A 31 5.67 -14.52 -1.87
C THR A 31 6.44 -15.59 -1.09
N PRO A 32 7.52 -15.28 -0.35
CA PRO A 32 8.23 -16.27 0.46
C PRO A 32 7.40 -16.92 1.57
N ARG A 33 6.31 -16.27 2.00
CA ARG A 33 5.41 -16.76 3.07
C ARG A 33 4.11 -17.32 2.51
N PHE A 34 3.53 -16.66 1.52
CA PHE A 34 2.30 -17.09 0.82
C PHE A 34 2.13 -16.32 -0.49
N LYS A 35 1.26 -16.81 -1.38
CA LYS A 35 0.94 -16.12 -2.65
C LYS A 35 -0.30 -15.22 -2.47
N PRO A 36 -0.17 -13.90 -2.22
CA PRO A 36 -1.33 -13.02 -2.09
C PRO A 36 -2.04 -12.87 -3.44
N LYS A 37 -3.38 -12.86 -3.42
CA LYS A 37 -4.17 -12.46 -4.60
C LYS A 37 -4.11 -10.94 -4.77
N ILE A 38 -3.98 -10.46 -6.00
CA ILE A 38 -3.99 -9.03 -6.33
C ILE A 38 -5.25 -8.33 -5.79
N SER A 39 -6.41 -8.99 -5.87
CA SER A 39 -7.67 -8.46 -5.34
C SER A 39 -7.63 -8.17 -3.84
N LEU A 40 -6.94 -9.00 -3.05
CA LEU A 40 -6.76 -8.79 -1.62
C LEU A 40 -5.87 -7.58 -1.35
N ILE A 41 -4.79 -7.41 -2.13
CA ILE A 41 -3.87 -6.27 -1.99
C ILE A 41 -4.61 -4.97 -2.31
N LYS A 42 -5.36 -4.92 -3.42
CA LYS A 42 -6.19 -3.77 -3.80
C LYS A 42 -7.17 -3.39 -2.68
N LYS A 43 -7.93 -4.37 -2.18
CA LYS A 43 -8.84 -4.15 -1.04
C LYS A 43 -8.12 -3.62 0.20
N CYS A 44 -6.91 -4.11 0.50
CA CYS A 44 -6.12 -3.60 1.62
C CYS A 44 -5.64 -2.16 1.41
N ILE A 45 -5.27 -1.78 0.18
CA ILE A 45 -4.92 -0.39 -0.17
C ILE A 45 -6.14 0.50 0.03
N ASP A 46 -7.32 0.09 -0.44
CA ASP A 46 -8.56 0.86 -0.28
C ASP A 46 -8.87 1.09 1.21
N VAL A 47 -8.80 0.04 2.05
CA VAL A 47 -9.00 0.20 3.50
C VAL A 47 -7.95 1.11 4.14
N LEU A 48 -6.70 1.11 3.65
CA LEU A 48 -5.67 2.02 4.16
C LEU A 48 -5.89 3.47 3.71
N ILE A 49 -6.54 3.69 2.57
CA ILE A 49 -6.97 5.02 2.14
C ILE A 49 -8.15 5.50 3.00
N GLU A 50 -9.15 4.64 3.20
CA GLU A 50 -10.31 4.92 4.07
C GLU A 50 -9.90 5.23 5.51
N GLY A 51 -8.89 4.51 6.03
CA GLY A 51 -8.32 4.77 7.36
C GLY A 51 -7.30 5.92 7.41
N GLU A 52 -7.20 6.74 6.36
CA GLU A 52 -6.29 7.87 6.24
C GLU A 52 -4.80 7.57 6.42
N TYR A 53 -4.38 6.30 6.29
CA TYR A 53 -2.96 5.91 6.29
C TYR A 53 -2.29 6.16 4.95
N LEU A 54 -3.07 6.14 3.86
CA LEU A 54 -2.64 6.46 2.50
C LEU A 54 -3.57 7.51 1.90
N LYS A 55 -3.03 8.36 1.03
CA LYS A 55 -3.83 9.32 0.25
C LYS A 55 -3.46 9.24 -1.22
N ARG A 56 -4.44 9.40 -2.11
CA ARG A 56 -4.15 9.59 -3.54
C ARG A 56 -3.59 10.98 -3.74
N LYS A 57 -2.52 11.09 -4.54
CA LYS A 57 -1.93 12.39 -4.86
C LYS A 57 -2.93 13.21 -5.70
N PRO A 58 -3.17 14.49 -5.37
CA PRO A 58 -3.95 15.36 -6.24
C PRO A 58 -3.33 15.40 -7.65
N ASN A 59 -4.16 15.35 -8.67
CA ASN A 59 -3.77 15.38 -10.09
C ASN A 59 -3.04 14.13 -10.62
N GLU A 60 -2.68 13.17 -9.78
CA GLU A 60 -2.05 11.90 -10.17
C GLU A 60 -2.78 10.72 -9.49
N LYS A 61 -3.89 10.27 -10.09
CA LYS A 61 -4.79 9.26 -9.49
C LYS A 61 -4.11 7.93 -9.17
N ASP A 62 -3.03 7.60 -9.89
CA ASP A 62 -2.28 6.36 -9.73
C ASP A 62 -1.15 6.46 -8.71
N MET A 63 -0.91 7.64 -8.13
CA MET A 63 0.14 7.86 -7.14
C MET A 63 -0.45 7.88 -5.73
N LEU A 64 0.16 7.10 -4.85
CA LEU A 64 -0.21 6.97 -3.44
C LEU A 64 0.86 7.64 -2.58
N LEU A 65 0.40 8.36 -1.56
CA LEU A 65 1.20 9.04 -0.56
C LEU A 65 0.99 8.36 0.79
N TYR A 66 2.08 8.11 1.52
CA TYR A 66 2.02 7.68 2.90
C TYR A 66 1.65 8.86 3.78
N VAL A 67 0.59 8.71 4.56
CA VAL A 67 0.18 9.69 5.56
C VAL A 67 0.79 9.25 6.87
N SER A 68 1.82 9.98 7.30
CA SER A 68 2.27 9.93 8.69
C SER A 68 1.12 10.41 9.55
N ALA A 69 0.58 9.55 10.42
CA ALA A 69 -0.19 10.00 11.56
C ALA A 69 0.78 10.80 12.45
N THR A 70 0.96 12.07 12.15
CA THR A 70 1.59 13.01 13.05
C THR A 70 0.47 13.55 13.93
N ASN A 71 0.22 12.82 15.01
CA ASN A 71 -0.09 13.37 16.33
C ASN A 71 0.28 12.33 17.39
#